data_AF-X0PEZ0-F1
#
_entry.id   AF-X0PEZ0-F1
#
_cell.length_a   1.000
_cell.length_b   1.000
_cell.length_c   1.000
_cell.angle_alpha   90.00
_cell.angle_beta   90.00
_cell.angle_gamma   90.00
#
_symmetry.space_group_name_H-M   'P 1'
#
loop_
_entity.id
_entity.type
_entity.pdbx_description
1 polymer ?
#
loop_
_entity_poly.entity_id
_entity_poly.type
_entity_poly.pdbx_seq_one_letter_code
_entity_poly.pdbx_strand_id
1 'polypeptide(L)'
;MTVKQTNLIRSDIRILVPVLIWGLFSKVGFRLFLTNHDLSYLLLLALSFSGILSQVTAKNKQPVILIGWDSVFLILGIKLFFSSSAFNGWLLLLDFILANLLSLTRLINEPHCQWIIYGVISGSGMTFLFNITAHHYFSLISLMSITLLIFANIFFSFSIFIKVGNRLSLVVIMGLILAICATLMLGALKILIIILILGFYLFFEWRVNVNKYDTRSDTSLICLLIFSLVACL
;
A
#
# COMPACT_ATOMS: atom_id res chain seq x y z
N MET A 1 -1.61 -29.82 11.17
CA MET A 1 -0.97 -28.64 10.55
C MET A 1 -2.06 -27.82 9.88
N THR A 2 -2.87 -27.15 10.69
CA THR A 2 -4.33 -27.17 10.52
C THR A 2 -4.89 -25.80 10.91
N VAL A 3 -5.31 -25.00 9.92
CA VAL A 3 -5.97 -23.68 10.02
C VAL A 3 -5.16 -22.55 10.69
N LYS A 4 -4.55 -22.75 11.86
CA LYS A 4 -3.72 -21.74 12.55
C LYS A 4 -2.48 -21.34 11.75
N GLN A 5 -1.77 -22.31 11.15
CA GLN A 5 -0.60 -22.05 10.32
C GLN A 5 -0.98 -21.28 9.04
N THR A 6 -2.10 -21.61 8.42
CA THR A 6 -2.60 -20.91 7.22
C THR A 6 -2.97 -19.46 7.52
N ASN A 7 -3.54 -19.19 8.70
CA ASN A 7 -3.88 -17.84 9.13
C ASN A 7 -2.64 -17.01 9.51
N LEU A 8 -1.61 -17.62 10.11
CA LEU A 8 -0.33 -16.98 10.39
C LEU A 8 0.38 -16.57 9.09
N ILE A 9 0.55 -17.50 8.15
CA ILE A 9 1.19 -17.23 6.86
C ILE A 9 0.45 -16.12 6.10
N ARG A 10 -0.89 -16.12 6.13
CA ARG A 10 -1.70 -15.05 5.52
C ARG A 10 -1.48 -13.70 6.19
N SER A 11 -1.36 -13.67 7.52
CA SER A 11 -1.05 -12.43 8.26
C SER A 11 0.31 -11.89 7.87
N ASP A 12 1.32 -12.75 7.81
CA ASP A 12 2.69 -12.35 7.46
C ASP A 12 2.77 -11.82 6.03
N ILE A 13 2.06 -12.45 5.08
CA ILE A 13 1.97 -11.99 3.69
C ILE A 13 1.34 -10.59 3.62
N ARG A 14 0.29 -10.32 4.41
CA ARG A 14 -0.40 -9.02 4.42
C ARG A 14 0.45 -7.89 5.01
N ILE A 15 1.53 -8.21 5.72
CA ILE A 15 2.48 -7.24 6.26
C ILE A 15 3.71 -7.11 5.35
N LEU A 16 4.26 -8.23 4.86
CA LEU A 16 5.49 -8.22 4.09
C LEU A 16 5.28 -7.71 2.65
N VAL A 17 4.19 -8.10 2.00
CA VAL A 17 3.96 -7.74 0.58
C VAL A 17 3.80 -6.23 0.38
N PRO A 18 3.03 -5.49 1.20
CA PRO A 18 2.98 -4.03 1.07
C PRO A 18 4.35 -3.38 1.20
N VAL A 19 5.18 -3.83 2.15
CA VAL A 19 6.54 -3.29 2.31
C VAL A 19 7.41 -3.54 1.08
N LEU A 20 7.31 -4.72 0.46
CA LEU A 20 7.98 -5.01 -0.80
C LEU A 20 7.50 -4.11 -1.94
N ILE A 21 6.18 -3.88 -2.04
CA ILE A 21 5.60 -2.97 -3.03
C ILE A 21 6.14 -1.55 -2.84
N TRP A 22 6.17 -1.03 -1.60
CA TRP A 22 6.71 0.29 -1.31
C TRP A 22 8.20 0.39 -1.67
N GLY A 23 8.96 -0.68 -1.40
CA GLY A 23 10.35 -0.81 -1.84
C GLY A 23 10.50 -0.69 -3.36
N LEU A 24 9.68 -1.41 -4.14
CA LEU A 24 9.69 -1.35 -5.61
C LEU A 24 9.39 0.06 -6.13
N PHE A 25 8.34 0.69 -5.61
CA PHE A 25 7.94 2.04 -6.03
C PHE A 25 8.90 3.14 -5.61
N SER A 26 9.71 2.90 -4.56
CA SER A 26 10.73 3.86 -4.11
C SER A 26 11.92 3.95 -5.06
N LYS A 27 12.07 2.95 -5.95
CA LYS A 27 13.21 2.81 -6.88
C LYS A 27 14.56 2.82 -6.16
N VAL A 28 14.60 2.26 -4.96
CA VAL A 28 15.81 2.07 -4.18
C VAL A 28 16.27 0.61 -4.33
N GLY A 29 17.54 0.40 -4.66
CA GLY A 29 18.08 -0.95 -4.81
C GLY A 29 18.05 -1.72 -3.48
N PHE A 30 17.62 -2.98 -3.51
CA PHE A 30 17.44 -3.80 -2.30
C PHE A 30 18.68 -3.83 -1.39
N ARG A 31 19.89 -3.83 -1.97
CA ARG A 31 21.15 -3.80 -1.24
C ARG A 31 21.27 -2.59 -0.29
N LEU A 32 20.77 -1.43 -0.70
CA LEU A 32 20.87 -0.19 0.09
C LEU A 32 20.09 -0.28 1.40
N PHE A 33 18.98 -1.04 1.44
CA PHE A 33 18.22 -1.27 2.68
C PHE A 33 18.99 -2.09 3.72
N LEU A 34 19.97 -2.88 3.30
CA LEU A 34 20.80 -3.71 4.19
C LEU A 34 22.10 -3.00 4.60
N THR A 35 22.60 -2.08 3.76
CA THR A 35 23.89 -1.41 4.01
C THR A 35 23.74 -0.03 4.63
N ASN A 36 22.62 0.66 4.45
CA ASN A 36 22.38 1.99 5.00
C ASN A 36 21.51 1.89 6.26
N HIS A 37 22.04 2.36 7.39
CA HIS A 37 21.34 2.32 8.67
C HIS A 37 20.02 3.08 8.67
N ASP A 38 19.93 4.23 8.00
CA ASP A 38 18.70 5.02 7.95
C ASP A 38 17.62 4.33 7.10
N LEU A 39 18.00 3.67 6.00
CA LEU A 39 17.06 2.87 5.20
C LEU A 39 16.62 1.60 5.94
N SER A 40 17.53 0.95 6.67
CA SER A 40 17.17 -0.22 7.50
C SER A 40 16.20 0.17 8.61
N TYR A 41 16.38 1.35 9.19
CA TYR A 41 15.50 1.93 10.19
C TYR A 41 14.11 2.23 9.61
N LEU A 42 14.06 2.88 8.45
CA LEU A 42 12.82 3.14 7.74
C LEU A 42 12.12 1.84 7.34
N LEU A 43 12.85 0.76 7.05
CA LEU A 43 12.26 -0.55 6.74
C LEU A 43 11.57 -1.16 7.96
N LEU A 44 12.14 -1.02 9.16
CA LEU A 44 11.46 -1.42 10.42
C LEU A 44 10.20 -0.58 10.66
N LEU A 45 10.27 0.72 10.40
CA LEU A 45 9.13 1.61 10.50
C LEU A 45 8.05 1.22 9.48
N ALA A 46 8.43 0.87 8.24
CA ALA A 46 7.54 0.36 7.20
C ALA A 46 6.82 -0.92 7.63
N LEU A 47 7.55 -1.88 8.22
CA LEU A 47 6.97 -3.11 8.73
C LEU A 47 5.92 -2.83 9.80
N SER A 48 6.23 -1.94 10.74
CA SER A 48 5.27 -1.56 11.77
C SER A 48 4.03 -0.88 11.20
N PHE A 49 4.20 0.02 10.24
CA PHE A 49 3.11 0.70 9.57
C PHE A 49 2.24 -0.24 8.73
N SER A 50 2.86 -1.20 8.04
CA SER A 50 2.13 -2.24 7.32
C SER A 50 1.35 -3.15 8.27
N GLY A 51 1.90 -3.42 9.46
CA GLY A 51 1.18 -4.05 10.56
C GLY A 51 -0.12 -3.33 10.94
N ILE A 52 -0.08 -2.00 11.06
CA ILE A 52 -1.26 -1.16 11.32
C ILE A 52 -2.27 -1.27 10.15
N LEU A 53 -1.83 -1.10 8.91
CA LEU A 53 -2.69 -1.17 7.73
C LEU A 53 -3.30 -2.57 7.52
N SER A 54 -2.62 -3.63 7.94
CA SER A 54 -3.17 -5.00 7.93
C SER A 54 -4.42 -5.11 8.81
N GLN A 55 -4.49 -4.35 9.91
CA GLN A 55 -5.67 -4.29 10.78
C GLN A 55 -6.78 -3.42 10.19
N VAL A 56 -6.45 -2.37 9.41
CA VAL A 56 -7.45 -1.58 8.67
C VAL A 56 -8.21 -2.44 7.66
N THR A 57 -7.51 -3.37 7.01
CA THR A 57 -8.07 -4.28 5.98
C THR A 57 -8.55 -5.63 6.53
N ALA A 58 -8.36 -5.90 7.82
CA ALA A 58 -8.80 -7.15 8.43
C ALA A 58 -10.33 -7.20 8.58
N LYS A 59 -10.93 -8.35 8.26
CA LYS A 59 -12.36 -8.59 8.48
C LYS A 59 -12.74 -8.50 9.96
N ASN A 60 -11.89 -9.07 10.82
CA ASN A 60 -12.01 -9.03 12.27
C ASN A 60 -10.80 -8.28 12.84
N LYS A 61 -11.00 -7.02 13.20
CA LYS A 61 -9.96 -6.17 13.78
C LYS A 61 -9.55 -6.69 15.16
N GLN A 62 -8.26 -6.82 15.40
CA GLN A 62 -7.73 -7.25 16.69
C GLN A 62 -7.07 -6.04 17.38
N PRO A 63 -7.74 -5.39 18.35
CA PRO A 63 -7.25 -4.14 18.93
C PRO A 63 -5.90 -4.32 19.62
N VAL A 64 -5.63 -5.49 20.21
CA VAL A 64 -4.34 -5.80 20.85
C VAL A 64 -3.20 -5.78 19.83
N ILE A 65 -3.40 -6.33 18.63
CA ILE A 65 -2.40 -6.32 17.57
C ILE A 65 -2.16 -4.90 17.05
N LEU A 66 -3.24 -4.12 16.89
CA LEU A 66 -3.16 -2.72 16.49
C LEU A 66 -2.32 -1.91 17.50
N ILE A 67 -2.63 -1.99 18.79
CA ILE A 67 -1.90 -1.29 19.86
C ILE A 67 -0.42 -1.69 19.88
N GLY A 68 -0.13 -2.98 19.66
CA GLY A 68 1.26 -3.47 19.56
C GLY A 68 2.02 -2.78 18.43
N TRP A 69 1.45 -2.75 17.22
CA TRP A 69 2.07 -2.09 16.08
C TRP A 69 2.13 -0.57 16.21
N ASP A 70 1.10 0.06 16.78
CA ASP A 70 1.09 1.50 17.08
C ASP A 70 2.21 1.87 18.04
N SER A 71 2.42 1.07 19.09
CA SER A 71 3.48 1.31 20.07
C SER A 71 4.86 1.24 19.42
N VAL A 72 5.09 0.21 18.60
CA VAL A 72 6.35 0.06 17.85
C VAL A 72 6.54 1.24 16.88
N PHE A 73 5.50 1.60 16.12
CA PHE A 73 5.55 2.71 15.18
C PHE A 73 5.81 4.04 15.89
N LEU A 74 5.18 4.32 17.04
CA LEU A 74 5.40 5.56 17.80
C LEU A 74 6.81 5.64 18.36
N ILE A 75 7.32 4.56 18.95
CA ILE A 75 8.70 4.51 19.48
C ILE A 75 9.71 4.80 18.36
N LEU A 76 9.51 4.19 17.18
CA LEU A 76 10.35 4.44 16.02
C LEU A 76 10.08 5.84 15.39
N GLY A 77 8.84 6.29 15.39
CA GLY A 77 8.44 7.57 14.81
C GLY A 77 9.03 8.76 15.57
N ILE A 78 9.11 8.67 16.90
CA ILE A 78 9.68 9.70 17.76
C ILE A 78 11.13 10.02 17.36
N LYS A 79 11.97 8.99 17.20
CA LYS A 79 13.36 9.20 16.79
C LYS A 79 13.44 9.87 15.42
N LEU A 80 12.60 9.47 14.45
CA LEU A 80 12.58 10.06 13.13
C LEU A 80 12.14 11.54 13.16
N PHE A 81 11.16 11.86 14.00
CA PHE A 81 10.65 13.21 14.16
C PHE A 81 11.70 14.17 14.74
N PHE A 82 12.56 13.66 15.63
CA PHE A 82 13.65 14.45 16.22
C PHE A 82 14.94 14.46 15.39
N SER A 83 15.17 13.48 14.51
CA SER A 83 16.43 13.34 13.76
C SER A 83 16.39 13.86 12.32
N SER A 84 15.21 13.96 11.70
CA SER A 84 15.07 14.32 10.29
C SER A 84 14.52 15.73 10.10
N SER A 85 14.67 16.32 8.91
CA SER A 85 14.00 17.58 8.55
C SER A 85 12.50 17.48 8.87
N ALA A 86 11.99 18.42 9.67
CA ALA A 86 10.68 18.32 10.34
C ALA A 86 9.52 17.94 9.39
N PHE A 87 9.57 18.38 8.13
CA PHE A 87 8.55 18.13 7.12
C PHE A 87 8.31 16.63 6.83
N ASN A 88 9.37 15.82 6.80
CA ASN A 88 9.29 14.39 6.51
C ASN A 88 8.57 13.60 7.63
N GLY A 89 8.77 14.03 8.88
CA GLY A 89 8.10 13.46 10.05
C GLY A 89 6.60 13.77 10.09
N TRP A 90 6.19 14.94 9.60
CA TRP A 90 4.77 15.34 9.55
C TRP A 90 3.94 14.48 8.61
N LEU A 91 4.49 14.10 7.45
CA LEU A 91 3.79 13.28 6.47
C LEU A 91 3.50 11.87 7.01
N LEU A 92 4.47 11.25 7.69
CA LEU A 92 4.25 9.97 8.37
C LEU A 92 3.28 10.07 9.54
N LEU A 93 3.32 11.17 10.28
CA LEU A 93 2.42 11.39 11.41
C LEU A 93 0.98 11.53 10.90
N LEU A 94 0.78 12.20 9.77
CA LEU A 94 -0.52 12.29 9.09
C LEU A 94 -1.00 10.90 8.65
N ASP A 95 -0.15 10.12 7.97
CA ASP A 95 -0.47 8.75 7.54
C ASP A 95 -0.85 7.86 8.75
N PHE A 96 -0.11 7.98 9.85
CA PHE A 96 -0.37 7.25 11.09
C PHE A 96 -1.72 7.63 11.74
N ILE A 97 -2.02 8.93 11.84
CA ILE A 97 -3.30 9.40 12.39
C ILE A 97 -4.45 8.89 11.53
N LEU A 98 -4.36 9.00 10.20
CA LEU A 98 -5.40 8.53 9.29
C LEU A 98 -5.59 7.02 9.36
N ALA A 99 -4.50 6.23 9.43
CA ALA A 99 -4.59 4.78 9.59
C ALA A 99 -5.32 4.40 10.89
N ASN A 100 -5.00 5.09 11.98
CA ASN A 100 -5.67 4.89 13.26
C ASN A 100 -7.12 5.35 13.25
N LEU A 101 -7.43 6.44 12.57
CA LEU A 101 -8.79 6.93 12.43
C LEU A 101 -9.66 5.92 11.65
N LEU A 102 -9.13 5.34 10.56
CA LEU A 102 -9.79 4.26 9.81
C LEU A 102 -9.92 2.96 10.62
N SER A 103 -8.99 2.70 11.53
CA SER A 103 -9.00 1.48 12.34
C SER A 103 -9.97 1.56 13.52
N LEU A 104 -9.92 2.65 14.29
CA LEU A 104 -10.53 2.76 15.62
C LEU A 104 -11.86 3.51 15.63
N THR A 105 -12.13 4.37 14.66
CA THR A 105 -13.25 5.31 14.74
C THR A 105 -14.31 5.06 13.69
N ARG A 106 -15.57 5.30 14.07
CA ARG A 106 -16.71 5.47 13.15
C ARG A 106 -16.81 6.91 12.63
N LEU A 107 -15.78 7.73 12.78
CA LEU A 107 -15.81 9.12 12.32
C LEU A 107 -15.94 9.19 10.80
N ILE A 108 -15.25 8.30 10.10
CA ILE A 108 -15.40 8.11 8.65
C ILE A 108 -16.19 6.83 8.47
N ASN A 109 -17.52 6.92 8.40
CA ASN A 109 -18.38 5.75 8.14
C ASN A 109 -18.65 5.52 6.65
N GLU A 110 -18.28 6.48 5.79
CA GLU A 110 -18.54 6.37 4.36
C GLU A 110 -17.48 5.48 3.68
N PRO A 111 -17.88 4.35 3.06
CA PRO A 111 -16.94 3.38 2.51
C PRO A 111 -16.09 3.94 1.36
N HIS A 112 -16.62 4.90 0.59
CA HIS A 112 -15.88 5.58 -0.48
C HIS A 112 -14.76 6.45 0.08
N CYS A 113 -15.01 7.17 1.16
CA CYS A 113 -14.00 8.00 1.81
C CYS A 113 -12.90 7.13 2.46
N GLN A 114 -13.29 6.05 3.16
CA GLN A 114 -12.33 5.10 3.73
C GLN A 114 -11.42 4.49 2.66
N TRP A 115 -11.99 4.11 1.52
CA TRP A 115 -11.29 3.53 0.40
C TRP A 115 -10.25 4.47 -0.21
N ILE A 116 -10.61 5.74 -0.45
CA ILE A 116 -9.70 6.73 -1.00
C ILE A 116 -8.58 7.04 0.00
N ILE A 117 -8.92 7.27 1.27
CA ILE A 117 -7.93 7.55 2.32
C ILE A 117 -6.94 6.39 2.42
N TYR A 118 -7.44 5.15 2.48
CA TYR A 118 -6.58 3.97 2.50
C TYR A 118 -5.62 3.95 1.30
N GLY A 119 -6.12 4.22 0.10
CA GLY A 119 -5.29 4.26 -1.10
C GLY A 119 -4.17 5.30 -1.05
N VAL A 120 -4.44 6.46 -0.47
CA VAL A 120 -3.45 7.53 -0.29
C VAL A 120 -2.41 7.17 0.77
N ILE A 121 -2.83 6.71 1.95
CA ILE A 121 -1.92 6.47 3.07
C ILE A 121 -1.18 5.13 2.98
N SER A 122 -1.55 4.25 2.05
CA SER A 122 -0.97 2.91 1.90
C SER A 122 0.44 2.96 1.26
N GLY A 123 1.38 3.53 2.01
CA GLY A 123 2.82 3.51 1.70
C GLY A 123 3.34 4.64 0.84
N SER A 124 2.51 5.62 0.46
CA SER A 124 2.99 6.80 -0.29
C SER A 124 4.06 7.56 0.50
N GLY A 125 3.83 7.80 1.80
CA GLY A 125 4.81 8.42 2.69
C GLY A 125 6.06 7.60 2.92
N MET A 126 5.93 6.28 3.13
CA MET A 126 7.09 5.39 3.25
C MET A 126 7.94 5.37 1.97
N THR A 127 7.29 5.30 0.80
CA THR A 127 7.94 5.31 -0.50
C THR A 127 8.68 6.62 -0.74
N PHE A 128 8.08 7.75 -0.36
CA PHE A 128 8.71 9.06 -0.40
C PHE A 128 9.96 9.11 0.48
N LEU A 129 9.90 8.62 1.71
CA LEU A 129 11.04 8.60 2.62
C LEU A 129 12.17 7.70 2.16
N PHE A 130 11.87 6.50 1.67
CA PHE A 130 12.88 5.63 1.07
C PHE A 130 13.62 6.34 -0.07
N ASN A 131 12.87 7.02 -0.94
CA ASN A 131 13.45 7.73 -2.08
C ASN A 131 14.34 8.90 -1.63
N ILE A 132 13.87 9.76 -0.73
CA ILE A 132 14.62 10.95 -0.31
C ILE A 132 15.84 10.61 0.54
N THR A 133 15.77 9.54 1.35
CA THR A 133 16.90 9.05 2.14
C THR A 133 17.97 8.38 1.27
N ALA A 134 17.58 7.75 0.16
CA ALA A 134 18.52 7.09 -0.75
C ALA A 134 19.17 8.04 -1.76
N HIS A 135 18.40 8.96 -2.34
CA HIS A 135 18.83 9.77 -3.49
C HIS A 135 19.09 11.24 -3.14
N HIS A 136 18.69 11.72 -1.96
CA HIS A 136 18.83 13.11 -1.50
C HIS A 136 18.13 14.20 -2.37
N TYR A 137 17.43 13.82 -3.44
CA TYR A 137 16.57 14.68 -4.24
C TYR A 137 15.31 13.94 -4.67
N PHE A 138 14.24 14.68 -4.91
CA PHE A 138 12.95 14.11 -5.32
C PHE A 138 12.65 14.46 -6.77
N SER A 139 12.64 13.45 -7.65
CA SER A 139 12.45 13.65 -9.10
C SER A 139 10.97 13.58 -9.51
N LEU A 140 10.62 14.21 -10.63
CA LEU A 140 9.27 14.12 -11.22
C LEU A 140 8.88 12.67 -11.54
N ILE A 141 9.85 11.83 -11.92
CA ILE A 141 9.64 10.39 -12.13
C ILE A 141 9.26 9.69 -10.81
N SER A 142 9.84 10.10 -9.68
CA SER A 142 9.51 9.57 -8.36
C SER A 142 8.12 10.03 -7.91
N LEU A 143 7.73 11.26 -8.22
CA LEU A 143 6.37 11.75 -8.01
C LEU A 143 5.34 10.94 -8.81
N MET A 144 5.58 10.74 -10.11
CA MET A 144 4.70 9.93 -10.96
C MET A 144 4.63 8.47 -10.49
N SER A 145 5.74 7.93 -9.96
CA SER A 145 5.79 6.60 -9.33
C SER A 145 4.88 6.52 -8.10
N ILE A 146 4.95 7.50 -7.19
CA ILE A 146 4.09 7.55 -6.00
C ILE A 146 2.62 7.76 -6.39
N THR A 147 2.34 8.61 -7.37
CA THR A 147 0.97 8.79 -7.89
C THR A 147 0.42 7.48 -8.47
N LEU A 148 1.24 6.73 -9.21
CA LEU A 148 0.86 5.41 -9.71
C LEU A 148 0.59 4.42 -8.57
N LEU A 149 1.42 4.42 -7.51
CA LEU A 149 1.19 3.63 -6.30
C LEU A 149 -0.15 3.96 -5.64
N ILE A 150 -0.48 5.25 -5.49
CA ILE A 150 -1.76 5.68 -4.89
C ILE A 150 -2.93 5.14 -5.72
N PHE A 151 -2.93 5.34 -7.04
CA PHE A 151 -4.03 4.84 -7.88
C PHE A 151 -4.10 3.31 -7.92
N ALA A 152 -2.95 2.62 -7.91
CA ALA A 152 -2.92 1.16 -7.81
C ALA A 152 -3.49 0.67 -6.49
N ASN A 153 -3.11 1.29 -5.36
CA ASN A 153 -3.68 0.98 -4.05
C ASN A 153 -5.19 1.19 -4.03
N ILE A 154 -5.68 2.30 -4.57
CA ILE A 154 -7.12 2.56 -4.70
C ILE A 154 -7.76 1.44 -5.55
N PHE A 155 -7.26 1.16 -6.75
CA PHE A 155 -7.84 0.16 -7.64
C PHE A 155 -7.93 -1.23 -7.00
N PHE A 156 -6.81 -1.73 -6.45
CA PHE A 156 -6.75 -3.08 -5.89
C PHE A 156 -7.42 -3.18 -4.51
N SER A 157 -7.53 -2.10 -3.72
CA SER A 157 -8.25 -2.15 -2.44
C SER A 157 -9.78 -2.06 -2.54
N PHE A 158 -10.34 -1.88 -3.74
CA PHE A 158 -11.79 -1.70 -3.95
C PHE A 158 -12.64 -2.76 -3.26
N SER A 159 -12.27 -4.04 -3.37
CA SER A 159 -13.03 -5.18 -2.83
C SER A 159 -13.11 -5.21 -1.30
N ILE A 160 -12.18 -4.53 -0.63
CA ILE A 160 -12.08 -4.47 0.83
C ILE A 160 -13.14 -3.51 1.39
N PHE A 161 -13.36 -2.37 0.72
CA PHE A 161 -14.19 -1.28 1.22
C PHE A 161 -15.55 -1.17 0.52
N ILE A 162 -15.62 -1.42 -0.79
CA ILE A 162 -16.84 -1.25 -1.59
C ILE A 162 -17.53 -2.60 -1.81
N LYS A 163 -18.72 -2.76 -1.22
CA LYS A 163 -19.50 -4.01 -1.31
C LYS A 163 -20.49 -4.03 -2.49
N VAL A 164 -21.01 -2.88 -2.90
CA VAL A 164 -21.99 -2.75 -4.00
C VAL A 164 -21.77 -1.41 -4.72
N GLY A 165 -21.84 -1.40 -6.05
CA GLY A 165 -22.40 -0.23 -6.75
C GLY A 165 -21.48 0.84 -7.32
N ASN A 166 -20.17 0.64 -7.55
CA ASN A 166 -19.38 1.68 -8.26
C ASN A 166 -18.36 1.15 -9.27
N ARG A 167 -18.82 0.39 -10.27
CA ARG A 167 -17.97 -0.17 -11.34
C ARG A 167 -17.36 0.90 -12.24
N LEU A 168 -18.04 2.03 -12.41
CA LEU A 168 -17.57 3.14 -13.23
C LEU A 168 -16.32 3.79 -12.62
N SER A 169 -16.28 3.96 -11.29
CA SER A 169 -15.08 4.46 -10.61
C SER A 169 -13.84 3.60 -10.87
N LEU A 170 -13.97 2.26 -10.87
CA LEU A 170 -12.85 1.35 -11.19
C LEU A 170 -12.35 1.53 -12.63
N VAL A 171 -13.25 1.70 -13.59
CA VAL A 171 -12.88 1.93 -14.99
C VAL A 171 -12.15 3.28 -15.14
N VAL A 172 -12.62 4.33 -14.45
CA VAL A 172 -11.96 5.64 -14.44
C VAL A 172 -10.55 5.54 -13.84
N ILE A 173 -10.42 4.87 -12.69
CA ILE A 173 -9.11 4.67 -12.05
C ILE A 173 -8.18 3.83 -12.93
N MET A 174 -8.69 2.79 -13.59
CA MET A 174 -7.93 2.01 -14.57
C MET A 174 -7.40 2.89 -15.70
N GLY A 175 -8.24 3.79 -16.23
CA GLY A 175 -7.82 4.77 -17.24
C GLY A 175 -6.72 5.70 -16.75
N LEU A 176 -6.82 6.19 -15.50
CA LEU A 176 -5.78 7.03 -14.88
C LEU A 176 -4.46 6.27 -14.69
N ILE A 177 -4.50 5.02 -14.24
CA ILE A 177 -3.31 4.15 -14.13
C ILE A 177 -2.64 4.01 -15.50
N LEU A 178 -3.40 3.71 -16.54
CA LEU A 178 -2.86 3.54 -17.89
C LEU A 178 -2.29 4.84 -18.46
N ALA A 179 -2.95 5.97 -18.22
CA ALA A 179 -2.44 7.29 -18.61
C ALA A 179 -1.09 7.59 -17.92
N ILE A 180 -0.98 7.35 -16.62
CA ILE A 180 0.28 7.52 -15.88
C ILE A 180 1.35 6.55 -16.42
N CYS A 181 1.01 5.29 -16.68
CA CYS A 181 1.93 4.32 -17.25
C CYS A 181 2.47 4.75 -18.63
N ALA A 182 1.61 5.31 -19.47
CA ALA A 182 2.01 5.88 -20.75
C ALA A 182 2.94 7.09 -20.58
N THR A 183 2.65 7.97 -19.60
CA THR A 183 3.52 9.13 -19.31
C THR A 183 4.89 8.74 -18.75
N LEU A 184 4.98 7.60 -18.05
CA LEU A 184 6.23 7.03 -17.56
C LEU A 184 7.07 6.37 -18.66
N MET A 185 6.62 6.41 -19.92
CA MET A 185 7.28 5.80 -21.08
C MET A 185 7.64 4.32 -20.85
N LEU A 186 6.76 3.58 -20.16
CA LEU A 186 6.91 2.14 -20.03
C LEU A 186 6.88 1.48 -21.42
N GLY A 187 7.72 0.46 -21.63
CA GLY A 187 7.75 -0.26 -22.89
C GLY A 187 6.38 -0.85 -23.25
N ALA A 188 6.04 -0.91 -24.54
CA ALA A 188 4.73 -1.34 -25.02
C ALA A 188 4.29 -2.72 -24.48
N LEU A 189 5.25 -3.65 -24.34
CA LEU A 189 5.02 -4.96 -23.75
C LEU A 189 4.61 -4.87 -22.26
N LYS A 190 5.25 -3.99 -21.47
CA LYS A 190 4.87 -3.76 -20.06
C LYS A 190 3.46 -3.19 -19.96
N ILE A 191 3.10 -2.23 -20.83
CA ILE A 191 1.75 -1.65 -20.87
C ILE A 191 0.71 -2.73 -21.18
N LEU A 192 0.99 -3.63 -22.15
CA LEU A 192 0.08 -4.73 -22.48
C LEU A 192 -0.12 -5.69 -21.30
N ILE A 193 0.95 -6.04 -20.58
CA ILE A 193 0.85 -6.87 -19.38
C ILE A 193 0.05 -6.16 -18.28
N ILE A 194 0.28 -4.85 -18.07
CA ILE A 194 -0.49 -4.05 -17.11
C ILE A 194 -1.98 -4.06 -17.45
N ILE A 195 -2.35 -3.86 -18.72
CA ILE A 195 -3.74 -3.94 -19.18
C ILE A 195 -4.34 -5.31 -18.84
N LEU A 196 -3.59 -6.39 -19.07
CA LEU A 196 -4.04 -7.75 -18.75
C LEU A 196 -4.29 -7.92 -17.24
N ILE A 197 -3.37 -7.46 -16.39
CA ILE A 197 -3.51 -7.54 -14.93
C ILE A 197 -4.72 -6.74 -14.44
N LEU A 198 -4.86 -5.50 -14.90
CA LEU A 198 -5.98 -4.63 -14.52
C LEU A 198 -7.31 -5.20 -14.99
N GLY A 199 -7.37 -5.67 -16.25
CA GLY A 199 -8.56 -6.31 -16.82
C GLY A 199 -8.93 -7.61 -16.13
N PHE A 200 -7.95 -8.44 -15.77
CA PHE A 200 -8.15 -9.66 -14.99
C PHE A 200 -8.76 -9.35 -13.62
N TYR A 201 -8.20 -8.40 -12.88
CA TYR A 201 -8.73 -8.00 -11.58
C TYR A 201 -10.15 -7.45 -11.70
N LEU A 202 -10.42 -6.64 -12.71
CA LEU A 202 -11.72 -6.04 -12.96
C LEU A 202 -12.78 -7.12 -13.30
N PHE A 203 -12.41 -8.12 -14.12
CA PHE A 203 -13.25 -9.28 -14.40
C PHE A 203 -13.49 -10.14 -13.16
N PHE A 204 -12.45 -10.39 -12.35
CA PHE A 204 -12.55 -11.12 -11.10
C PHE A 204 -13.53 -10.45 -10.14
N GLU A 205 -13.42 -9.13 -9.97
CA GLU A 205 -14.32 -8.33 -9.13
C GLU A 205 -15.77 -8.35 -9.63
N TRP A 206 -15.99 -8.50 -10.93
CA TRP A 206 -17.34 -8.61 -11.50
C TRP A 206 -17.99 -9.97 -11.33
N ARG A 207 -17.21 -11.06 -11.25
CA ARG A 207 -17.72 -12.44 -11.28
C ARG A 207 -17.70 -13.12 -9.92
N VAL A 208 -16.82 -12.72 -9.00
CA VAL A 208 -16.64 -13.44 -7.74
C VAL A 208 -17.67 -13.05 -6.69
N ASN A 209 -18.23 -14.07 -6.04
CA ASN A 209 -19.23 -13.91 -4.98
C ASN A 209 -18.67 -13.09 -3.80
N VAL A 210 -19.45 -12.10 -3.36
CA VAL A 210 -19.14 -11.17 -2.26
C VAL A 210 -18.80 -11.89 -0.95
N ASN A 211 -19.31 -13.12 -0.77
CA ASN A 211 -19.10 -13.91 0.45
C ASN A 211 -17.66 -14.45 0.64
N LYS A 212 -16.79 -14.41 -0.39
CA LYS A 212 -15.40 -14.89 -0.31
C LYS A 212 -14.39 -13.77 -0.03
N TYR A 213 -14.58 -13.05 1.08
CA TYR A 213 -13.75 -11.88 1.45
C TYR A 213 -12.24 -12.17 1.45
N ASP A 214 -11.81 -13.23 2.14
CA ASP A 214 -10.37 -13.50 2.31
C ASP A 214 -9.69 -13.83 0.99
N THR A 215 -10.34 -14.63 0.14
CA THR A 215 -9.82 -14.96 -1.19
C THR A 215 -9.71 -13.71 -2.06
N ARG A 216 -10.70 -12.80 -2.01
CA ARG A 216 -10.66 -11.55 -2.79
C ARG A 216 -9.54 -10.62 -2.32
N SER A 217 -9.38 -10.47 -1.01
CA SER A 217 -8.30 -9.66 -0.42
C SER A 217 -6.92 -10.21 -0.78
N ASP A 218 -6.73 -11.52 -0.72
CA ASP A 218 -5.45 -12.15 -1.07
C ASP A 218 -5.17 -12.04 -2.58
N THR A 219 -6.17 -12.26 -3.45
CA THR A 219 -6.03 -12.09 -4.91
C THR A 219 -5.73 -10.64 -5.28
N SER A 220 -6.39 -9.68 -4.64
CA SER A 220 -6.11 -8.25 -4.81
C SER A 220 -4.65 -7.92 -4.51
N LEU A 221 -4.13 -8.38 -3.37
CA LEU A 221 -2.76 -8.12 -2.94
C LEU A 221 -1.74 -8.80 -3.87
N ILE A 222 -2.02 -10.00 -4.37
CA ILE A 222 -1.20 -10.66 -5.38
C ILE A 222 -1.22 -9.89 -6.70
N CYS A 223 -2.38 -9.46 -7.18
CA CYS A 223 -2.49 -8.66 -8.40
C CYS A 223 -1.73 -7.33 -8.26
N LEU A 224 -1.82 -6.67 -7.11
CA LEU A 224 -1.07 -5.47 -6.80
C LEU A 224 0.45 -5.74 -6.82
N LEU A 225 0.91 -6.85 -6.24
CA LEU A 225 2.33 -7.24 -6.27
C LEU A 225 2.82 -7.49 -7.71
N ILE A 226 2.08 -8.26 -8.51
CA ILE A 226 2.44 -8.55 -9.91
C ILE A 226 2.44 -7.25 -10.73
N PHE A 227 1.44 -6.39 -10.53
CA PHE A 227 1.40 -5.06 -11.14
C PHE A 227 2.63 -4.23 -10.77
N SER A 228 3.00 -4.23 -9.50
CA SER A 228 4.15 -3.48 -8.98
C SER A 228 5.47 -3.96 -9.58
N LEU A 229 5.64 -5.29 -9.72
CA LEU A 229 6.80 -5.89 -10.37
C LEU A 229 6.90 -5.46 -11.84
N VAL A 230 5.81 -5.52 -12.60
CA VAL A 230 5.81 -5.14 -14.03
C VAL A 230 6.00 -3.64 -14.22
N ALA A 231 5.44 -2.81 -13.34
CA ALA A 231 5.55 -1.36 -13.42
C ALA A 231 6.93 -0.84 -13.01
N CYS A 232 7.61 -1.51 -12.07
CA CYS A 232 8.85 -1.00 -11.47
C CYS A 232 10.14 -1.71 -11.92
N LEU A 233 10.08 -2.96 -12.40
CA LEU A 233 11.20 -3.69 -13.01
C LEU A 233 11.08 -3.65 -14.52
#